data_AF-A0ABD3RJL5-F1
#
_entry.id   AF-A0ABD3RJL5-F1
#
_cell.length_a   1.000
_cell.length_b   1.000
_cell.length_c   1.000
_cell.angle_alpha   90.00
_cell.angle_beta   90.00
_cell.angle_gamma   90.00
#
_symmetry.space_group_name_H-M   'P 1'
#
loop_
_entity.id
_entity.type
_entity.pdbx_description
1 polymer ?
#
loop_
_entity_poly.entity_id
_entity_poly.type
_entity_poly.pdbx_seq_one_letter_code
_entity_poly.pdbx_strand_id
1 'polypeptide(L)'
;MLQEKYGQQKEKSWKKPRMISFIESLKLLEGEIGDKPYFGGEDFGYLDVALITFYSCFDALETIGKFRVEEHCPKLIEWAKRCMKKECVSKSLADPKKV
;
A
#
# COMPACT_ATOMS: atom_id res chain seq x y z
N MET A 1 -35.17 -0.65 3.21
CA MET A 1 -34.83 0.30 4.29
C MET A 1 -34.13 -0.33 5.50
N LEU A 2 -34.75 -1.21 6.31
CA LEU A 2 -34.09 -1.80 7.50
C LEU A 2 -32.95 -2.78 7.17
N GLN A 3 -33.15 -3.68 6.21
CA GLN A 3 -32.14 -4.64 5.77
C GLN A 3 -30.93 -3.94 5.10
N GLU A 4 -31.16 -2.89 4.32
CA GLU A 4 -30.08 -2.09 3.70
C GLU A 4 -29.27 -1.31 4.75
N LYS A 5 -29.94 -0.69 5.74
CA LYS A 5 -29.26 -0.02 6.85
C LYS A 5 -28.42 -1.00 7.67
N TYR A 6 -28.95 -2.21 7.92
CA TYR A 6 -28.23 -3.27 8.61
C TYR A 6 -26.99 -3.73 7.81
N GLY A 7 -27.13 -3.92 6.50
CA GLY A 7 -26.01 -4.24 5.59
C GLY A 7 -24.92 -3.17 5.60
N GLN A 8 -25.29 -1.90 5.45
CA GLN A 8 -24.35 -0.76 5.51
C GLN A 8 -23.65 -0.65 6.87
N GLN A 9 -24.36 -0.89 7.98
CA GLN A 9 -23.77 -0.81 9.32
C GLN A 9 -22.79 -1.95 9.59
N LYS A 10 -23.13 -3.18 9.18
CA LYS A 10 -22.26 -4.34 9.27
C LYS A 10 -21.01 -4.19 8.40
N GLU A 11 -21.18 -3.65 7.19
CA GLU A 11 -20.08 -3.35 6.28
C GLU A 11 -19.12 -2.31 6.87
N LYS A 12 -19.65 -1.19 7.40
CA LYS A 12 -18.85 -0.18 8.11
C LYS A 12 -18.13 -0.77 9.33
N SER A 13 -18.82 -1.62 10.10
CA SER A 13 -18.28 -2.28 11.29
C SER A 13 -17.10 -3.18 10.99
N TRP A 14 -17.12 -3.93 9.88
CA TRP A 14 -16.08 -4.89 9.54
C TRP A 14 -14.98 -4.31 8.64
N LYS A 15 -15.29 -3.28 7.84
CA LYS A 15 -14.28 -2.54 7.06
C LYS A 15 -13.32 -1.79 7.97
N LYS A 16 -13.81 -1.10 9.02
CA LYS A 16 -12.98 -0.23 9.87
C LYS A 16 -11.81 -0.97 10.57
N PRO A 17 -12.00 -2.12 11.25
CA PRO A 17 -10.89 -2.86 11.88
C PRO A 17 -9.86 -3.38 10.88
N ARG A 18 -10.30 -3.84 9.71
CA ARG A 18 -9.38 -4.31 8.66
C ARG A 18 -8.51 -3.20 8.09
N MET A 19 -9.09 -2.02 7.88
CA MET A 19 -8.31 -0.87 7.41
C MET A 19 -7.25 -0.46 8.44
N ILE A 20 -7.59 -0.49 9.74
CA ILE A 20 -6.63 -0.22 10.82
C ILE A 20 -5.49 -1.24 10.79
N SER A 21 -5.81 -2.53 10.76
CA SER A 21 -4.80 -3.60 10.71
C SER A 21 -3.90 -3.53 9.47
N PHE A 22 -4.45 -3.11 8.32
CA PHE A 22 -3.66 -2.85 7.11
C PHE A 22 -2.67 -1.70 7.31
N ILE A 23 -3.13 -0.56 7.82
CA ILE A 23 -2.26 0.59 8.09
C ILE A 23 -1.18 0.25 9.14
N GLU A 24 -1.51 -0.50 10.18
CA GLU A 24 -0.53 -0.98 11.16
C GLU A 24 0.53 -1.87 10.53
N SER A 25 0.14 -2.74 9.59
CA SER A 25 1.09 -3.57 8.82
C SER A 25 2.02 -2.70 7.96
N LEU A 26 1.50 -1.65 7.32
CA LEU A 26 2.32 -0.69 6.56
C LEU A 26 3.28 0.08 7.46
N LYS A 27 2.88 0.43 8.70
CA LYS A 27 3.76 1.09 9.66
C LYS A 27 4.89 0.19 10.15
N LEU A 28 4.65 -1.12 10.27
CA LEU A 28 5.72 -2.07 10.55
C LEU A 28 6.73 -2.06 9.40
N LEU A 29 6.27 -2.12 8.15
CA LEU A 29 7.14 -2.03 6.97
C LEU A 29 7.89 -0.70 6.88
N GLU A 30 7.25 0.42 7.20
CA GLU A 30 7.86 1.75 7.32
C GLU A 30 9.01 1.76 8.35
N GLY A 31 8.80 1.12 9.50
CA GLY A 31 9.82 0.96 10.53
C GLY A 31 10.99 0.09 10.07
N GLU A 32 10.68 -1.03 9.41
CA GLU A 32 11.69 -1.96 8.89
C GLU A 32 12.52 -1.35 7.77
N ILE A 33 11.94 -0.53 6.88
CA ILE A 33 12.73 0.15 5.84
C ILE A 33 13.61 1.25 6.45
N GLY A 34 13.09 2.01 7.42
CA GLY A 34 13.85 3.06 8.09
C GLY A 34 14.43 4.05 7.08
N ASP A 35 15.75 4.21 7.06
CA ASP A 35 16.45 5.09 6.12
C ASP A 35 17.15 4.33 4.98
N LYS A 36 16.94 3.01 4.88
CA LYS A 36 17.53 2.18 3.83
C LYS A 36 16.92 2.54 2.48
N PRO A 37 17.69 2.51 1.38
CA PRO A 37 17.14 2.76 0.06
C PRO A 37 16.17 1.65 -0.38
N TYR A 38 16.40 0.41 0.09
CA TYR A 38 15.58 -0.78 -0.16
C TYR A 38 15.47 -1.65 1.10
N PHE A 39 14.50 -2.57 1.13
CA PHE A 39 14.39 -3.57 2.21
C PHE A 39 15.60 -4.51 2.24
N GLY A 40 16.20 -4.80 1.07
CA GLY A 40 17.48 -5.50 0.95
C GLY A 40 18.71 -4.73 1.45
N GLY A 41 18.56 -3.50 1.94
CA GLY A 41 19.68 -2.62 2.29
C GLY A 41 20.04 -1.72 1.11
N GLU A 42 21.30 -1.76 0.67
CA GLU A 42 21.78 -0.99 -0.48
C GLU A 42 21.28 -1.54 -1.84
N ASP A 43 21.03 -2.84 -1.88
CA ASP A 43 20.59 -3.54 -3.08
C ASP A 43 19.09 -3.84 -3.06
N PHE A 44 18.51 -3.90 -4.25
CA PHE A 44 17.11 -4.27 -4.46
C PHE A 44 16.93 -5.77 -4.21
N GLY A 45 16.19 -6.11 -3.15
CA GLY A 45 16.11 -7.47 -2.62
C GLY A 45 14.77 -8.15 -2.87
N TYR A 46 14.65 -9.34 -2.29
CA TYR A 46 13.44 -10.18 -2.39
C TYR A 46 12.19 -9.46 -1.90
N LEU A 47 12.25 -8.84 -0.71
CA LEU A 47 11.10 -8.13 -0.16
C LEU A 47 10.71 -6.93 -1.01
N ASP A 48 11.68 -6.27 -1.65
CA ASP A 48 11.39 -5.16 -2.54
C ASP A 48 10.60 -5.60 -3.78
N VAL A 49 11.00 -6.72 -4.40
CA VAL A 49 10.29 -7.35 -5.52
C VAL A 49 8.88 -7.77 -5.10
N ALA A 50 8.75 -8.44 -3.95
CA ALA A 50 7.46 -8.94 -3.48
C ALA A 50 6.50 -7.81 -3.09
N LEU A 51 7.00 -6.71 -2.52
CA LEU A 51 6.16 -5.62 -2.05
C LEU A 51 5.80 -4.64 -3.16
N ILE A 52 6.69 -4.36 -4.10
CA ILE A 52 6.45 -3.33 -5.13
C ILE A 52 5.32 -3.72 -6.08
N THR A 53 5.05 -5.01 -6.25
CA THR A 53 3.90 -5.49 -7.03
C THR A 53 2.55 -5.09 -6.41
N PHE A 54 2.50 -4.85 -5.11
CA PHE A 54 1.28 -4.37 -4.45
C PHE A 54 1.08 -2.86 -4.62
N TYR A 55 2.14 -2.11 -4.90
CA TYR A 55 2.07 -0.65 -5.06
C TYR A 55 1.14 -0.22 -6.19
N SER A 56 1.05 -0.98 -7.30
CA SER A 56 0.10 -0.68 -8.38
C SER A 56 -1.37 -0.70 -7.92
N CYS A 57 -1.66 -1.46 -6.85
CA CYS A 57 -3.00 -1.55 -6.26
C CYS A 57 -3.23 -0.54 -5.13
N PHE A 58 -2.23 0.25 -4.74
CA PHE A 58 -2.38 1.21 -3.63
C PHE A 58 -3.44 2.27 -3.94
N ASP A 59 -3.50 2.77 -5.18
CA ASP A 59 -4.51 3.77 -5.58
C ASP A 59 -5.95 3.26 -5.43
N ALA A 60 -6.19 1.99 -5.81
CA ALA A 60 -7.47 1.33 -5.60
C ALA A 60 -7.77 1.15 -4.09
N LEU A 61 -6.77 0.75 -3.29
CA LEU A 61 -6.93 0.58 -1.84
C LEU A 61 -7.22 1.91 -1.14
N GLU A 62 -6.49 2.97 -1.48
CA GLU A 62 -6.69 4.33 -0.98
C GLU A 62 -8.10 4.84 -1.31
N THR A 63 -8.57 4.58 -2.54
CA THR A 63 -9.92 4.97 -2.98
C THR A 63 -11.02 4.21 -2.23
N ILE A 64 -10.89 2.88 -2.08
CA ILE A 64 -11.88 2.04 -1.36
C ILE A 64 -11.90 2.38 0.14
N GLY A 65 -10.72 2.57 0.71
CA GLY A 65 -10.52 2.82 2.14
C GLY A 65 -10.72 4.28 2.55
N LYS A 66 -10.73 5.22 1.59
CA LYS A 66 -10.78 6.67 1.80
C LYS A 66 -9.68 7.17 2.75
N PHE A 67 -8.45 6.74 2.49
CA PHE A 67 -7.26 7.14 3.22
C PHE A 67 -6.11 7.33 2.24
N ARG A 68 -5.02 7.95 2.70
CA ARG A 68 -3.79 8.07 1.91
C ARG A 68 -2.65 7.39 2.66
N VAL A 69 -1.98 6.45 2.02
CA VAL A 69 -0.82 5.74 2.58
C VAL A 69 0.28 6.75 2.90
N GLU A 70 0.49 7.76 2.05
CA GLU A 70 1.49 8.82 2.24
C GLU A 70 1.34 9.59 3.57
N GLU A 71 0.13 9.71 4.11
CA GLU A 71 -0.12 10.41 5.39
C GLU A 71 0.28 9.58 6.62
N HIS A 72 0.38 8.26 6.46
CA HIS A 72 0.72 7.34 7.54
C HIS A 72 2.13 6.76 7.41
N CYS A 73 2.59 6.61 6.17
CA CYS A 73 3.76 5.87 5.77
C CYS A 73 4.52 6.59 4.63
N PRO A 74 5.04 7.82 4.87
CA PRO A 74 5.71 8.62 3.85
C PRO A 74 6.99 7.97 3.30
N LYS A 75 7.78 7.28 4.13
CA LYS A 75 9.02 6.63 3.68
C LYS A 75 8.74 5.44 2.78
N LEU A 76 7.66 4.69 3.04
CA LEU A 76 7.23 3.62 2.17
C LEU A 76 6.82 4.14 0.79
N ILE A 77 6.18 5.30 0.72
CA ILE A 77 5.86 5.95 -0.56
C ILE A 77 7.13 6.43 -1.28
N GLU A 78 8.10 6.99 -0.56
CA GLU A 78 9.38 7.38 -1.14
C GLU A 78 10.13 6.17 -1.73
N TRP A 79 10.18 5.07 -0.97
CA TRP A 79 10.72 3.79 -1.43
C TRP A 79 10.02 3.30 -2.69
N ALA A 80 8.68 3.32 -2.74
CA ALA A 80 7.94 2.88 -3.92
C ALA A 80 8.25 3.76 -5.15
N LYS A 81 8.27 5.09 -4.98
CA LYS A 81 8.69 6.04 -6.03
C LYS A 81 10.11 5.76 -6.51
N ARG A 82 11.04 5.40 -5.62
CA ARG A 82 12.42 4.99 -5.97
C ARG A 82 12.42 3.70 -6.77
N CYS A 83 11.65 2.69 -6.36
CA CYS A 83 11.55 1.41 -7.06
C CYS A 83 10.99 1.58 -8.49
N MET A 84 9.99 2.45 -8.68
CA MET A 84 9.41 2.74 -10.00
C MET A 84 10.39 3.37 -10.99
N LYS A 85 11.53 3.93 -10.53
CA LYS A 85 12.60 4.42 -11.43
C LYS A 85 13.43 3.30 -12.04
N LYS A 86 13.33 2.06 -11.52
CA LYS A 86 13.99 0.90 -12.12
C LYS A 86 13.23 0.45 -13.35
N GLU A 87 13.95 0.28 -14.46
CA GLU A 87 13.37 -0.14 -15.74
C GLU A 87 12.63 -1.49 -15.65
N CYS A 88 13.17 -2.45 -14.90
CA CYS A 88 12.53 -3.76 -14.71
C CYS A 88 11.19 -3.65 -13.96
N VAL A 89 11.07 -2.74 -13.01
CA VAL A 89 9.84 -2.52 -12.24
C VAL A 89 8.82 -1.79 -13.09
N SER A 90 9.20 -0.67 -13.72
CA SER A 90 8.29 0.17 -14.50
C SER A 90 7.72 -0.54 -15.73
N LYS A 91 8.46 -1.47 -16.34
CA LYS A 91 7.96 -2.30 -17.45
C LYS A 91 7.06 -3.46 -17.01
N SER A 92 7.19 -3.92 -15.77
CA SER A 92 6.47 -5.10 -15.27
C SER A 92 5.14 -4.75 -14.61
N LEU A 93 5.00 -3.54 -14.08
CA LEU A 93 3.78 -3.11 -13.40
C LEU A 93 2.86 -2.35 -14.35
N ALA A 94 1.56 -2.66 -14.29
CA ALA A 94 0.55 -1.90 -15.00
C ALA A 94 0.53 -0.45 -14.49
N ASP A 95 0.25 0.49 -15.39
CA ASP A 95 0.02 1.88 -15.00
C ASP A 95 -1.16 1.92 -14.03
N PRO A 96 -0.98 2.40 -12.77
CA PRO A 96 -2.03 2.44 -11.77
C PRO A 96 -3.29 3.19 -12.23
N LYS A 97 -3.16 4.09 -13.22
CA LYS A 97 -4.25 4.91 -13.77
C LYS A 97 -4.92 4.33 -15.02
N LYS A 98 -4.47 3.18 -15.53
CA LYS A 98 -5.02 2.54 -16.76
C LYS A 98 -5.92 1.34 -16.48
N VAL A 99 -6.43 1.19 -15.27
CA VAL A 99 -7.39 0.13 -14.90
C VAL A 99 -8.82 0.62 -15.05
#